data_AF-A0A0Q3T8S5-F1
#
_entry.id   AF-A0A0Q3T8S5-F1
#
_cell.length_a   1.000
_cell.length_b   1.000
_cell.length_c   1.000
_cell.angle_alpha   90.00
_cell.angle_beta   90.00
_cell.angle_gamma   90.00
#
_symmetry.space_group_name_H-M   'P 1'
#
loop_
_entity.id
_entity.type
_entity.pdbx_description
1 polymer ?
#
loop_
_entity_poly.entity_id
_entity_poly.type
_entity_poly.pdbx_seq_one_letter_code
_entity_poly.pdbx_strand_id
1 'polypeptide(L)'
;MNLKKAGSTKFKKALISFVSLVVLSVFTLSSASASVIGNDYPYKGKSGVDPWGFYKGECTSFVAWRMNHLGAKFSNNMKGGHFDNAKYWAGNAKRIGFKVDHKPNVGAIAQFTGGKYGHVAYVAEVKNNGKTIKIEEYNHVYRHGYSVRTISVSSVSNFIHVPLSNTKPTKAPPFPGTQYFKPGANNKYVTMLGQQLVKKGYGKYYKSGPGPKWSDADRQAVAAFQRAQGWTGKDADGYPGPETWKRLFK
;
A
#
# COMPACT_ATOMS: atom_id res chain seq x y z
N MET A 1 -18.71 14.33 -88.62
CA MET A 1 -19.89 14.80 -87.86
C MET A 1 -19.52 14.96 -86.39
N ASN A 2 -20.13 15.95 -85.75
CA ASN A 2 -19.88 16.54 -84.43
C ASN A 2 -19.73 15.61 -83.19
N LEU A 3 -18.67 15.91 -82.40
CA LEU A 3 -18.67 16.33 -80.97
C LEU A 3 -19.47 15.58 -79.88
N LYS A 4 -18.75 15.02 -78.87
CA LYS A 4 -18.72 15.32 -77.39
C LYS A 4 -18.34 14.06 -76.58
N LYS A 5 -17.19 14.03 -75.88
CA LYS A 5 -16.93 14.35 -74.43
C LYS A 5 -17.90 13.65 -73.46
N ALA A 6 -17.53 13.10 -72.30
CA ALA A 6 -16.28 12.86 -71.57
C ALA A 6 -16.64 11.97 -70.36
N GLY A 7 -15.67 11.26 -69.76
CA GLY A 7 -15.89 10.54 -68.50
C GLY A 7 -14.64 9.81 -68.01
N SER A 8 -13.75 10.55 -67.36
CA SER A 8 -12.53 10.01 -66.74
C SER A 8 -12.79 9.36 -65.39
N THR A 9 -12.17 8.22 -65.11
CA THR A 9 -11.87 7.84 -63.72
C THR A 9 -10.49 7.17 -63.64
N LYS A 10 -9.56 7.87 -62.98
CA LYS A 10 -8.25 7.38 -62.57
C LYS A 10 -8.40 6.64 -61.23
N PHE A 11 -7.71 5.52 -61.05
CA PHE A 11 -7.19 5.15 -59.73
C PHE A 11 -5.71 4.78 -59.86
N LYS A 12 -4.87 5.67 -59.30
CA LYS A 12 -3.43 5.49 -59.14
C LYS A 12 -3.18 4.64 -57.90
N LYS A 13 -2.17 3.77 -57.99
CA LYS A 13 -1.61 2.93 -56.93
C LYS A 13 -1.29 3.77 -55.68
N ALA A 14 -1.78 3.33 -54.52
CA ALA A 14 -1.36 3.85 -53.22
C ALA A 14 -0.52 2.80 -52.50
N LEU A 15 0.71 3.19 -52.21
CA LEU A 15 1.70 2.49 -51.40
C LEU A 15 1.23 2.56 -49.92
N ILE A 16 1.03 1.42 -49.25
CA ILE A 16 0.82 1.41 -47.79
C ILE A 16 2.11 0.88 -47.16
N SER A 17 2.90 1.83 -46.63
CA SER A 17 4.06 1.55 -45.80
C SER A 17 3.60 0.98 -44.45
N PHE A 18 4.06 -0.22 -44.11
CA PHE A 18 3.88 -0.82 -42.79
C PHE A 18 4.82 -0.11 -41.80
N VAL A 19 4.34 0.94 -41.13
CA VAL A 19 5.01 1.46 -39.93
C VAL A 19 4.55 0.58 -38.76
N SER A 20 5.32 -0.46 -38.46
CA SER A 20 5.17 -1.23 -37.23
C SER A 20 5.50 -0.33 -36.05
N LEU A 21 4.46 0.23 -35.42
CA LEU A 21 4.57 0.94 -34.16
C LEU A 21 4.81 -0.09 -33.04
N VAL A 22 6.09 -0.39 -32.76
CA VAL A 22 6.45 -1.10 -31.53
C VAL A 22 6.23 -0.11 -30.38
N VAL A 23 5.03 -0.13 -29.81
CA VAL A 23 4.77 0.52 -28.52
C VAL A 23 5.50 -0.32 -27.49
N LEU A 24 6.75 0.05 -27.21
CA LEU A 24 7.47 -0.43 -26.04
C LEU A 24 6.77 0.17 -24.82
N SER A 25 5.68 -0.46 -24.38
CA SER A 25 5.02 -0.12 -23.14
C SER A 25 5.96 -0.52 -22.00
N VAL A 26 6.82 0.43 -21.61
CA VAL A 26 7.62 0.33 -20.39
C VAL A 26 6.64 0.43 -19.22
N PHE A 27 6.05 -0.70 -18.84
CA PHE A 27 5.40 -0.83 -17.54
C PHE A 27 6.51 -0.75 -16.49
N THR A 28 6.78 0.46 -16.02
CA THR A 28 7.52 0.61 -14.76
C THR A 28 6.65 -0.02 -13.68
N LEU A 29 7.07 -1.19 -13.18
CA LEU A 29 6.49 -1.73 -11.96
C LEU A 29 6.82 -0.76 -10.83
N SER A 30 5.93 0.19 -10.61
CA SER A 30 5.95 1.02 -9.42
C SER A 30 5.73 0.08 -8.24
N SER A 31 6.82 -0.24 -7.55
CA SER A 31 6.80 -1.06 -6.34
C SER A 31 6.05 -0.27 -5.29
N ALA A 32 4.77 -0.62 -5.07
CA ALA A 32 3.99 -0.07 -3.97
C ALA A 32 4.81 -0.22 -2.69
N SER A 33 5.17 0.90 -2.08
CA SER A 33 5.89 0.96 -0.81
C SER A 33 4.92 1.57 0.20
N ALA A 34 4.48 0.83 1.22
CA ALA A 34 4.24 1.51 2.49
C ALA A 34 5.60 1.68 3.13
N SER A 35 5.79 2.72 3.91
CA SER A 35 7.01 2.89 4.70
C SER A 35 6.86 2.17 6.03
N VAL A 36 7.98 1.89 6.68
CA VAL A 36 8.00 1.57 8.12
C VAL A 36 7.22 2.64 8.87
N ILE A 37 6.27 2.23 9.70
CA ILE A 37 5.54 3.16 10.57
C ILE A 37 6.33 3.39 11.86
N GLY A 38 6.99 2.35 12.38
CA GLY A 38 7.82 2.45 13.58
C GLY A 38 7.15 1.84 14.80
N ASN A 39 7.79 1.97 15.96
CA ASN A 39 7.26 1.40 17.20
C ASN A 39 6.22 2.33 17.86
N ASP A 40 5.00 2.30 17.36
CA ASP A 40 3.81 2.98 17.88
C ASP A 40 2.85 2.00 18.60
N TYR A 41 3.33 0.81 18.93
CA TYR A 41 2.56 -0.24 19.58
C TYR A 41 2.26 0.12 21.06
N PRO A 42 0.97 0.28 21.45
CA PRO A 42 0.57 0.86 22.74
C PRO A 42 0.74 -0.07 23.95
N TYR A 43 1.11 -1.33 23.70
CA TYR A 43 1.30 -2.34 24.73
C TYR A 43 2.77 -2.72 24.95
N LYS A 44 3.72 -1.91 24.47
CA LYS A 44 5.14 -2.06 24.80
C LYS A 44 5.32 -2.18 26.32
N GLY A 45 5.96 -3.27 26.75
CA GLY A 45 6.24 -3.56 28.16
C GLY A 45 5.03 -3.96 29.02
N LYS A 46 3.84 -4.15 28.42
CA LYS A 46 2.63 -4.58 29.14
C LYS A 46 2.39 -6.07 28.97
N SER A 47 1.74 -6.70 29.95
CA SER A 47 1.40 -8.12 29.97
C SER A 47 -0.12 -8.37 29.86
N GLY A 48 -0.48 -9.64 29.68
CA GLY A 48 -1.87 -10.10 29.53
C GLY A 48 -2.36 -10.07 28.08
N VAL A 49 -3.66 -10.29 27.91
CA VAL A 49 -4.31 -10.36 26.60
C VAL A 49 -4.73 -8.97 26.13
N ASP A 50 -4.55 -8.68 24.85
CA ASP A 50 -4.99 -7.46 24.17
C ASP A 50 -6.49 -7.52 23.79
N PRO A 51 -7.11 -6.41 23.36
CA PRO A 51 -8.53 -6.41 22.98
C PRO A 51 -8.89 -7.31 21.78
N TRP A 52 -7.90 -7.81 21.04
CA TRP A 52 -8.09 -8.68 19.88
C TRP A 52 -7.90 -10.15 20.21
N GLY A 53 -7.60 -10.50 21.47
CA GLY A 53 -7.45 -11.87 21.93
C GLY A 53 -6.04 -12.45 21.75
N PHE A 54 -5.01 -11.61 21.63
CA PHE A 54 -3.60 -12.03 21.56
C PHE A 54 -2.81 -11.55 22.78
N TYR A 55 -1.77 -12.30 23.17
CA TYR A 55 -0.90 -11.88 24.27
C TYR A 55 -0.05 -10.67 23.90
N LYS A 56 -0.07 -9.63 24.74
CA LYS A 56 0.65 -8.38 24.50
C LYS A 56 2.16 -8.60 24.44
N GLY A 57 2.81 -7.82 23.59
CA GLY A 57 4.26 -7.92 23.39
C GLY A 57 4.68 -9.09 22.51
N GLU A 58 3.75 -9.94 22.05
CA GLU A 58 4.00 -11.00 21.08
C GLU A 58 3.85 -10.53 19.63
N CYS A 59 4.40 -11.32 18.70
CA CYS A 59 4.33 -11.04 17.27
C CYS A 59 2.87 -10.96 16.77
N THR A 60 2.02 -11.87 17.24
CA THR A 60 0.60 -11.95 16.89
C THR A 60 -0.17 -10.72 17.33
N SER A 61 0.04 -10.24 18.56
CA SER A 61 -0.60 -9.03 19.08
C SER A 61 -0.15 -7.77 18.35
N PHE A 62 1.15 -7.64 18.06
CA PHE A 62 1.64 -6.50 17.28
C PHE A 62 1.04 -6.45 15.88
N VAL A 63 1.02 -7.57 15.16
CA VAL A 63 0.43 -7.63 13.82
C VAL A 63 -1.07 -7.35 13.88
N ALA A 64 -1.80 -7.93 14.84
CA ALA A 64 -3.22 -7.64 15.02
C ALA A 64 -3.48 -6.15 15.26
N TRP A 65 -2.70 -5.53 16.14
CA TRP A 65 -2.76 -4.10 16.39
C TRP A 65 -2.52 -3.29 15.11
N ARG A 66 -1.45 -3.59 14.36
CA ARG A 66 -1.09 -2.89 13.12
C ARG A 66 -2.20 -3.02 12.07
N MET A 67 -2.75 -4.22 11.87
CA MET A 67 -3.85 -4.44 10.94
C MET A 67 -5.10 -3.66 11.33
N ASN A 68 -5.43 -3.59 12.62
CA ASN A 68 -6.57 -2.80 13.09
C ASN A 68 -6.34 -1.30 12.99
N HIS A 69 -5.11 -0.82 13.22
CA HIS A 69 -4.75 0.58 13.00
C HIS A 69 -4.90 0.99 11.52
N LEU A 70 -4.78 0.03 10.61
CA LEU A 70 -5.04 0.17 9.17
C LEU A 70 -6.49 -0.18 8.77
N GLY A 71 -7.35 -0.48 9.74
CA GLY A 71 -8.79 -0.69 9.54
C GLY A 71 -9.21 -2.12 9.20
N ALA A 72 -8.40 -3.16 9.43
CA ALA A 72 -8.73 -4.55 9.09
C ALA A 72 -9.88 -5.17 9.90
N LYS A 73 -10.26 -4.60 11.05
CA LYS A 73 -11.16 -5.24 12.03
C LYS A 73 -10.74 -6.69 12.31
N PHE A 74 -9.46 -6.89 12.59
CA PHE A 74 -8.82 -8.19 12.75
C PHE A 74 -8.85 -8.63 14.21
N SER A 75 -9.18 -9.89 14.49
CA SER A 75 -9.15 -10.44 15.84
C SER A 75 -8.81 -11.92 15.81
N ASN A 76 -8.34 -12.44 16.95
CA ASN A 76 -7.97 -13.84 17.09
C ASN A 76 -9.17 -14.76 16.84
N ASN A 77 -10.36 -14.34 17.31
CA ASN A 77 -11.63 -14.96 16.95
C ASN A 77 -12.36 -14.04 15.97
N MET A 78 -12.52 -14.45 14.72
CA MET A 78 -13.24 -13.68 13.70
C MET A 78 -13.83 -14.58 12.63
N LYS A 79 -14.97 -14.16 12.06
CA LYS A 79 -15.64 -14.87 10.96
C LYS A 79 -15.85 -16.38 11.24
N GLY A 80 -16.11 -16.75 12.50
CA GLY A 80 -16.29 -18.15 12.92
C GLY A 80 -15.00 -18.99 13.00
N GLY A 81 -13.81 -18.38 12.83
CA GLY A 81 -12.53 -19.05 12.97
C GLY A 81 -11.67 -18.50 14.11
N HIS A 82 -10.60 -19.23 14.44
CA HIS A 82 -9.62 -18.89 15.48
C HIS A 82 -8.21 -18.92 14.89
N PHE A 83 -7.43 -17.83 15.04
CA PHE A 83 -6.08 -17.70 14.45
C PHE A 83 -5.00 -18.42 15.26
N ASP A 84 -5.07 -18.40 16.58
CA ASP A 84 -4.14 -19.09 17.50
C ASP A 84 -2.67 -18.61 17.31
N ASN A 85 -1.72 -19.52 17.52
CA ASN A 85 -0.30 -19.35 17.29
C ASN A 85 0.02 -19.06 15.83
N ALA A 86 1.05 -18.24 15.62
CA ALA A 86 1.47 -17.74 14.31
C ALA A 86 1.64 -18.83 13.24
N LYS A 87 2.12 -20.03 13.58
CA LYS A 87 2.30 -21.13 12.62
C LYS A 87 1.00 -21.62 11.96
N TYR A 88 -0.16 -21.41 12.61
CA TYR A 88 -1.46 -21.84 12.08
C TYR A 88 -2.19 -20.75 11.30
N TRP A 89 -1.73 -19.50 11.37
CA TRP A 89 -2.43 -18.34 10.81
C TRP A 89 -2.80 -18.48 9.34
N ALA A 90 -1.90 -18.97 8.47
CA ALA A 90 -2.23 -19.15 7.05
C ALA A 90 -3.35 -20.16 6.80
N GLY A 91 -3.33 -21.30 7.49
CA GLY A 91 -4.41 -22.29 7.40
C GLY A 91 -5.72 -21.74 7.93
N ASN A 92 -5.69 -21.05 9.07
CA ASN A 92 -6.85 -20.44 9.71
C ASN A 92 -7.45 -19.31 8.86
N ALA A 93 -6.61 -18.45 8.29
CA ALA A 93 -6.98 -17.40 7.37
C ALA A 93 -7.68 -17.94 6.12
N LYS A 94 -7.12 -19.00 5.49
CA LYS A 94 -7.74 -19.67 4.34
C LYS A 94 -9.15 -20.17 4.70
N ARG A 95 -9.32 -20.81 5.86
CA ARG A 95 -10.63 -21.35 6.31
C ARG A 95 -11.71 -20.28 6.45
N ILE A 96 -11.35 -19.06 6.84
CA ILE A 96 -12.28 -17.93 6.94
C ILE A 96 -12.36 -17.08 5.66
N GLY A 97 -11.81 -17.59 4.54
CA GLY A 97 -11.92 -16.99 3.21
C GLY A 97 -10.98 -15.81 2.96
N PHE A 98 -9.90 -15.66 3.73
CA PHE A 98 -8.84 -14.72 3.37
C PHE A 98 -7.94 -15.32 2.30
N LYS A 99 -7.48 -14.44 1.40
CA LYS A 99 -6.52 -14.83 0.38
C LYS A 99 -5.17 -15.10 1.07
N VAL A 100 -4.57 -16.24 0.74
CA VAL A 100 -3.25 -16.62 1.21
C VAL A 100 -2.47 -17.19 0.03
N ASP A 101 -1.31 -16.61 -0.26
CA ASP A 101 -0.45 -17.01 -1.36
C ASP A 101 1.03 -16.78 -1.01
N HIS A 102 1.92 -16.87 -2.01
CA HIS A 102 3.35 -16.60 -1.87
C HIS A 102 3.76 -15.26 -2.47
N LYS A 103 2.80 -14.35 -2.69
CA LYS A 103 3.06 -13.05 -3.31
C LYS A 103 3.16 -11.97 -2.23
N PRO A 104 4.31 -11.27 -2.12
CA PRO A 104 4.47 -10.20 -1.16
C PRO A 104 3.62 -9.00 -1.59
N ASN A 105 2.81 -8.51 -0.66
CA ASN A 105 2.08 -7.26 -0.81
C ASN A 105 2.36 -6.39 0.41
N VAL A 106 2.57 -5.10 0.17
CA VAL A 106 2.51 -4.11 1.25
C VAL A 106 1.17 -4.25 1.98
N GLY A 107 1.21 -4.26 3.31
CA GLY A 107 0.03 -4.45 4.14
C GLY A 107 -0.35 -5.91 4.37
N ALA A 108 0.31 -6.86 3.71
CA ALA A 108 0.12 -8.28 4.00
C ALA A 108 0.79 -8.67 5.32
N ILE A 109 0.38 -9.82 5.85
CA ILE A 109 1.04 -10.47 6.98
C ILE A 109 1.99 -11.53 6.42
N ALA A 110 3.29 -11.37 6.67
CA ALA A 110 4.29 -12.39 6.39
C ALA A 110 4.28 -13.43 7.52
N GLN A 111 4.07 -14.69 7.17
CA GLN A 111 4.03 -15.81 8.12
C GLN A 111 5.25 -16.71 7.95
N PHE A 112 5.84 -17.11 9.06
CA PHE A 112 6.92 -18.09 9.16
C PHE A 112 6.43 -19.26 10.03
N THR A 113 6.41 -20.47 9.49
CA THR A 113 5.85 -21.64 10.20
C THR A 113 6.86 -22.36 11.09
N GLY A 114 8.16 -22.05 10.95
CA GLY A 114 9.24 -22.67 11.70
C GLY A 114 9.16 -22.44 13.21
N GLY A 115 9.66 -23.41 13.99
CA GLY A 115 9.68 -23.35 15.45
C GLY A 115 8.37 -23.79 16.12
N LYS A 116 8.35 -23.69 17.47
CA LYS A 116 7.24 -24.18 18.30
C LYS A 116 5.93 -23.44 18.00
N TYR A 117 5.97 -22.12 17.92
CA TYR A 117 4.79 -21.26 17.76
C TYR A 117 4.66 -20.61 16.37
N GLY A 118 5.70 -20.68 15.54
CA GLY A 118 5.80 -19.87 14.32
C GLY A 118 6.08 -18.40 14.62
N HIS A 119 6.05 -17.58 13.58
CA HIS A 119 6.20 -16.13 13.68
C HIS A 119 5.37 -15.40 12.61
N VAL A 120 4.92 -14.18 12.91
CA VAL A 120 4.24 -13.30 11.96
C VAL A 120 4.77 -11.89 12.05
N ALA A 121 4.82 -11.22 10.89
CA ALA A 121 5.28 -9.85 10.77
C ALA A 121 4.42 -9.07 9.77
N TYR A 122 4.36 -7.75 9.92
CA TYR A 122 3.69 -6.86 8.98
C TYR A 122 4.63 -6.50 7.83
N VAL A 123 4.18 -6.63 6.57
CA VAL A 123 4.94 -6.23 5.40
C VAL A 123 4.81 -4.72 5.19
N ALA A 124 5.85 -3.98 5.57
CA ALA A 124 5.92 -2.53 5.37
C ALA A 124 6.27 -2.19 3.92
N GLU A 125 7.39 -2.69 3.39
CA GLU A 125 7.85 -2.38 2.03
C GLU A 125 8.00 -3.65 1.20
N VAL A 126 7.68 -3.59 -0.10
CA VAL A 126 8.08 -4.58 -1.10
C VAL A 126 9.09 -3.95 -2.04
N LYS A 127 10.24 -4.58 -2.22
CA LYS A 127 11.39 -4.05 -2.98
C LYS A 127 11.84 -5.05 -4.03
N ASN A 128 12.73 -4.57 -4.90
CA ASN A 128 13.46 -5.40 -5.87
C ASN A 128 12.50 -6.29 -6.67
N ASN A 129 11.41 -5.71 -7.19
CA ASN A 129 10.36 -6.42 -7.93
C ASN A 129 9.77 -7.62 -7.17
N GLY A 130 9.59 -7.50 -5.85
CA GLY A 130 9.02 -8.56 -5.03
C GLY A 130 10.02 -9.63 -4.58
N LYS A 131 11.33 -9.40 -4.71
CA LYS A 131 12.35 -10.34 -4.21
C LYS A 131 12.67 -10.13 -2.73
N THR A 132 12.55 -8.90 -2.25
CA THR A 132 12.82 -8.56 -0.85
C THR A 132 11.69 -7.74 -0.26
N ILE A 133 11.51 -7.87 1.04
CA ILE A 133 10.52 -7.11 1.81
C ILE A 133 11.16 -6.50 3.04
N LYS A 134 10.65 -5.34 3.45
CA LYS A 134 10.91 -4.80 4.78
C LYS A 134 9.72 -5.10 5.67
N ILE A 135 9.97 -5.74 6.82
CA ILE A 135 8.95 -6.16 7.76
C ILE A 135 9.08 -5.41 9.08
N GLU A 136 7.94 -5.16 9.73
CA GLU A 136 7.83 -4.72 11.11
C GLU A 136 7.33 -5.90 11.97
N GLU A 137 7.98 -6.15 13.10
CA GLU A 137 7.68 -7.31 13.93
C GLU A 137 7.96 -7.03 15.41
N TYR A 138 7.43 -7.91 16.25
CA TYR A 138 7.67 -7.93 17.69
C TYR A 138 8.09 -9.32 18.14
N ASN A 139 8.85 -9.40 19.23
CA ASN A 139 9.26 -10.64 19.88
C ASN A 139 9.97 -11.65 18.95
N HIS A 140 10.82 -11.15 18.05
CA HIS A 140 11.65 -11.98 17.17
C HIS A 140 13.13 -11.74 17.37
N VAL A 141 13.58 -10.51 17.08
CA VAL A 141 14.98 -10.11 17.31
C VAL A 141 15.21 -9.80 18.79
N TYR A 142 14.27 -9.10 19.42
CA TYR A 142 14.32 -8.73 20.82
C TYR A 142 13.13 -9.31 21.56
N ARG A 143 13.37 -9.89 22.74
CA ARG A 143 12.31 -10.43 23.60
C ARG A 143 11.32 -9.33 23.98
N HIS A 144 10.05 -9.52 23.63
CA HIS A 144 8.97 -8.52 23.75
C HIS A 144 9.35 -7.13 23.19
N GLY A 145 10.17 -7.10 22.14
CA GLY A 145 10.68 -5.86 21.54
C GLY A 145 10.38 -5.75 20.06
N TYR A 146 10.29 -4.51 19.61
CA TYR A 146 10.08 -4.14 18.21
C TYR A 146 11.37 -4.29 17.40
N SER A 147 11.27 -4.79 16.18
CA SER A 147 12.35 -4.73 15.21
C SER A 147 11.84 -4.51 13.80
N VAL A 148 12.74 -4.03 12.94
CA VAL A 148 12.53 -3.93 11.50
C VAL A 148 13.64 -4.70 10.82
N ARG A 149 13.29 -5.53 9.83
CA ARG A 149 14.28 -6.25 9.02
C ARG A 149 13.94 -6.16 7.55
N THR A 150 14.97 -6.15 6.71
CA THR A 150 14.83 -6.45 5.29
C THR A 150 15.21 -7.91 5.08
N ILE A 151 14.31 -8.70 4.49
CA ILE A 151 14.49 -10.14 4.29
C ILE A 151 14.16 -10.55 2.86
N SER A 152 14.67 -11.71 2.45
CA SER A 152 14.26 -12.34 1.19
C SER A 152 12.84 -12.87 1.31
N VAL A 153 12.04 -12.67 0.27
CA VAL A 153 10.68 -13.23 0.16
C VAL A 153 10.71 -14.75 0.19
N SER A 154 11.78 -15.39 -0.28
CA SER A 154 11.97 -16.85 -0.21
C SER A 154 12.05 -17.40 1.21
N SER A 155 12.29 -16.56 2.22
CA SER A 155 12.30 -16.98 3.62
C SER A 155 10.90 -16.99 4.27
N VAL A 156 9.89 -16.41 3.60
CA VAL A 156 8.52 -16.32 4.12
C VAL A 156 7.73 -17.54 3.68
N SER A 157 7.08 -18.22 4.62
CA SER A 157 6.27 -19.41 4.33
C SER A 157 5.00 -19.04 3.57
N ASN A 158 4.27 -18.02 4.02
CA ASN A 158 3.01 -17.58 3.41
C ASN A 158 2.81 -16.06 3.58
N PHE A 159 2.08 -15.44 2.65
CA PHE A 159 1.51 -14.11 2.80
C PHE A 159 0.01 -14.20 2.98
N ILE A 160 -0.50 -13.60 4.06
CA ILE A 160 -1.93 -13.53 4.36
C ILE A 160 -2.42 -12.12 4.02
N HIS A 161 -3.44 -12.05 3.17
CA HIS A 161 -4.02 -10.80 2.68
C HIS A 161 -5.35 -10.56 3.37
N VAL A 162 -5.31 -9.77 4.46
CA VAL A 162 -6.52 -9.40 5.20
C VAL A 162 -7.15 -8.17 4.54
N PRO A 163 -8.46 -8.20 4.21
CA PRO A 163 -9.15 -7.02 3.70
C PRO A 163 -9.13 -5.91 4.75
N LEU A 164 -8.61 -4.75 4.38
CA LEU A 164 -8.78 -3.54 5.18
C LEU A 164 -10.21 -3.04 4.92
N SER A 165 -10.96 -2.60 5.95
CA SER A 165 -12.39 -2.21 5.82
C SER A 165 -12.67 -0.98 4.94
N ASN A 166 -11.69 -0.58 4.14
CA ASN A 166 -11.80 0.32 3.00
C ASN A 166 -11.61 -0.38 1.63
N THR A 167 -11.71 -1.71 1.53
CA THR A 167 -11.38 -2.44 0.28
C THR A 167 -12.44 -3.47 -0.16
N LYS A 168 -13.62 -2.97 -0.53
CA LYS A 168 -14.21 -3.37 -1.82
C LYS A 168 -13.39 -2.61 -2.88
N PRO A 169 -13.16 -3.06 -4.13
CA PRO A 169 -12.60 -2.18 -5.16
C PRO A 169 -13.67 -1.14 -5.52
N THR A 170 -13.88 -0.20 -4.61
CA THR A 170 -14.81 0.91 -4.69
C THR A 170 -13.98 2.15 -4.81
N LYS A 171 -14.29 2.94 -5.85
CA LYS A 171 -14.09 4.39 -5.98
C LYS A 171 -13.28 5.00 -4.82
N ALA A 172 -12.13 5.61 -5.14
CA ALA A 172 -11.27 6.37 -4.22
C ALA A 172 -12.05 6.99 -3.03
N PRO A 173 -11.59 6.88 -1.77
CA PRO A 173 -12.26 7.48 -0.61
C PRO A 173 -12.68 8.92 -0.92
N PRO A 174 -13.85 9.38 -0.45
CA PRO A 174 -14.25 10.77 -0.64
C PRO A 174 -13.19 11.70 -0.05
N PHE A 175 -12.94 12.81 -0.72
CA PHE A 175 -12.02 13.82 -0.21
C PHE A 175 -12.58 14.37 1.11
N PRO A 176 -11.83 14.31 2.23
CA PRO A 176 -12.37 14.64 3.55
C PRO A 176 -12.56 16.15 3.76
N GLY A 177 -12.08 16.98 2.84
CA GLY A 177 -12.12 18.43 2.91
C GLY A 177 -10.77 19.04 3.26
N THR A 178 -10.55 20.27 2.80
CA THR A 178 -9.25 20.95 2.92
C THR A 178 -8.87 21.27 4.37
N GLN A 179 -9.84 21.35 5.29
CA GLN A 179 -9.55 21.62 6.72
C GLN A 179 -8.63 20.58 7.37
N TYR A 180 -8.57 19.36 6.85
CA TYR A 180 -7.74 18.29 7.42
C TYR A 180 -6.27 18.36 7.03
N PHE A 181 -5.89 19.26 6.11
CA PHE A 181 -4.55 19.40 5.53
C PHE A 181 -4.02 20.82 5.71
N LYS A 182 -4.09 21.34 6.93
CA LYS A 182 -3.64 22.68 7.29
C LYS A 182 -2.61 22.61 8.42
N PRO A 183 -1.76 23.63 8.60
CA PRO A 183 -0.87 23.74 9.75
C PRO A 183 -1.61 23.46 11.07
N GLY A 184 -1.04 22.59 11.91
CA GLY A 184 -1.63 22.18 13.18
C GLY A 184 -2.59 20.98 13.10
N ALA A 185 -3.00 20.53 11.91
CA ALA A 185 -3.86 19.36 11.77
C ALA A 185 -3.15 18.09 12.27
N ASN A 186 -3.87 17.27 13.05
CA ASN A 186 -3.41 15.96 13.52
C ASN A 186 -4.56 14.96 13.39
N ASN A 187 -4.56 14.14 12.33
CA ASN A 187 -5.67 13.24 12.03
C ASN A 187 -5.25 12.10 11.08
N LYS A 188 -6.10 11.08 10.98
CA LYS A 188 -5.87 9.90 10.13
C LYS A 188 -5.76 10.22 8.63
N TYR A 189 -6.36 11.30 8.14
CA TYR A 189 -6.35 11.64 6.73
C TYR A 189 -4.99 12.16 6.27
N VAL A 190 -4.24 12.86 7.14
CA VAL A 190 -2.85 13.24 6.88
C VAL A 190 -2.00 11.98 6.69
N THR A 191 -2.10 11.02 7.61
CA THR A 191 -1.36 9.74 7.50
C THR A 191 -1.73 9.02 6.20
N MET A 192 -3.02 8.94 5.89
CA MET A 192 -3.51 8.26 4.70
C MET A 192 -3.03 8.94 3.41
N LEU A 193 -3.05 10.27 3.36
CA LEU A 193 -2.50 11.06 2.25
C LEU A 193 -0.99 10.80 2.09
N GLY A 194 -0.24 10.93 3.18
CA GLY A 194 1.20 10.75 3.18
C GLY A 194 1.62 9.35 2.75
N GLN A 195 0.91 8.32 3.23
CA GLN A 195 1.09 6.94 2.78
C GLN A 195 0.82 6.79 1.28
N GLN A 196 -0.21 7.46 0.76
CA GLN A 196 -0.52 7.39 -0.66
C GLN A 196 0.48 8.13 -1.54
N LEU A 197 1.01 9.26 -1.06
CA LEU A 197 2.11 9.98 -1.71
C LEU A 197 3.38 9.13 -1.76
N VAL A 198 3.74 8.49 -0.66
CA VAL A 198 4.85 7.52 -0.61
C VAL A 198 4.60 6.39 -1.61
N LYS A 199 3.39 5.80 -1.62
CA LYS A 199 3.00 4.74 -2.55
C LYS A 199 3.15 5.15 -4.02
N LYS A 200 2.88 6.41 -4.36
CA LYS A 200 3.03 6.95 -5.73
C LYS A 200 4.44 7.48 -6.04
N GLY A 201 5.41 7.31 -5.14
CA GLY A 201 6.81 7.68 -5.37
C GLY A 201 7.20 9.09 -4.90
N TYR A 202 6.34 9.78 -4.16
CA TYR A 202 6.58 11.13 -3.63
C TYR A 202 7.09 11.13 -2.19
N GLY A 203 7.71 10.02 -1.76
CA GLY A 203 8.13 9.82 -0.37
C GLY A 203 9.41 10.57 0.04
N LYS A 204 10.16 11.15 -0.91
CA LYS A 204 11.49 11.74 -0.65
C LYS A 204 11.51 12.89 0.38
N TYR A 205 10.35 13.46 0.69
CA TYR A 205 10.20 14.57 1.63
C TYR A 205 10.05 14.10 3.08
N TYR A 206 9.76 12.81 3.32
CA TYR A 206 9.59 12.27 4.66
C TYR A 206 10.91 11.68 5.18
N LYS A 207 11.42 12.22 6.30
CA LYS A 207 12.62 11.69 6.96
C LYS A 207 12.36 10.38 7.72
N SER A 208 11.20 10.28 8.37
CA SER A 208 10.81 9.14 9.20
C SER A 208 9.52 8.45 8.73
N GLY A 209 9.03 8.82 7.54
CA GLY A 209 7.73 8.40 7.03
C GLY A 209 6.59 9.36 7.37
N PRO A 210 5.40 9.16 6.78
CA PRO A 210 4.22 10.00 6.99
C PRO A 210 3.57 9.69 8.35
N GLY A 211 3.20 10.74 9.07
CA GLY A 211 2.53 10.67 10.37
C GLY A 211 1.13 11.28 10.35
N PRO A 212 0.43 11.37 11.49
CA PRO A 212 -0.90 11.98 11.55
C PRO A 212 -0.87 13.51 11.62
N LYS A 213 0.29 14.10 11.95
CA LYS A 213 0.47 15.55 12.03
C LYS A 213 0.87 16.13 10.67
N TRP A 214 0.10 17.08 10.17
CA TRP A 214 0.41 17.81 8.94
C TRP A 214 1.71 18.58 9.09
N SER A 215 2.60 18.43 8.12
CA SER A 215 3.93 18.99 8.12
C SER A 215 4.34 19.56 6.76
N ASP A 216 5.45 20.29 6.72
CA ASP A 216 6.03 20.77 5.47
C ASP A 216 6.43 19.63 4.53
N ALA A 217 6.77 18.45 5.08
CA ALA A 217 7.06 17.27 4.28
C ALA A 217 5.83 16.82 3.48
N ASP A 218 4.64 16.82 4.10
CA ASP A 218 3.39 16.50 3.42
C ASP A 218 3.11 17.53 2.32
N ARG A 219 3.22 18.81 2.65
CA ARG A 219 2.99 19.91 1.70
C ARG A 219 3.91 19.83 0.49
N GLN A 220 5.20 19.56 0.71
CA GLN A 220 6.18 19.44 -0.38
C GLN A 220 5.92 18.19 -1.23
N ALA A 221 5.56 17.07 -0.61
CA ALA A 221 5.19 15.84 -1.32
C ALA A 221 3.95 16.03 -2.21
N VAL A 222 2.92 16.71 -1.69
CA VAL A 222 1.72 17.06 -2.47
C VAL A 222 2.09 17.98 -3.62
N ALA A 223 2.90 19.02 -3.38
CA ALA A 223 3.28 19.96 -4.43
C ALA A 223 4.09 19.28 -5.55
N ALA A 224 4.93 18.31 -5.19
CA ALA A 224 5.67 17.51 -6.17
C ALA A 224 4.74 16.61 -6.99
N PHE A 225 3.76 15.98 -6.33
CA PHE A 225 2.73 15.19 -7.01
C PHE A 225 1.93 16.05 -7.99
N GLN A 226 1.44 17.21 -7.55
CA GLN A 226 0.67 18.15 -8.37
C GLN A 226 1.47 18.58 -9.62
N ARG A 227 2.74 18.98 -9.45
CA ARG A 227 3.61 19.33 -10.60
C ARG A 227 3.80 18.17 -11.57
N ALA A 228 3.94 16.94 -11.06
CA ALA A 228 4.04 15.75 -11.90
C ALA A 228 2.74 15.42 -12.65
N GLN A 229 1.60 15.97 -12.23
CA GLN A 229 0.34 15.92 -12.99
C GLN A 229 0.26 17.00 -14.09
N GLY A 230 1.29 17.83 -14.26
CA GLY A 230 1.32 18.96 -15.18
C GLY A 230 0.71 20.25 -14.61
N TRP A 231 0.38 20.29 -13.32
CA TRP A 231 -0.22 21.48 -12.71
C TRP A 231 0.85 22.54 -12.39
N THR A 232 0.48 23.81 -12.51
CA THR A 232 1.39 24.95 -12.33
C THR A 232 0.75 26.04 -11.47
N GLY A 233 1.57 26.96 -10.97
CA GLY A 233 1.11 28.09 -10.15
C GLY A 233 0.33 27.66 -8.92
N LYS A 234 -0.84 28.29 -8.71
CA LYS A 234 -1.74 28.03 -7.58
C LYS A 234 -2.30 26.60 -7.55
N ASP A 235 -2.30 25.89 -8.69
CA ASP A 235 -2.83 24.53 -8.75
C ASP A 235 -1.80 23.49 -8.25
N ALA A 236 -0.54 23.91 -8.01
CA ALA A 236 0.53 23.09 -7.43
C ALA A 236 1.08 23.67 -6.11
N ASP A 237 0.18 24.18 -5.28
CA ASP A 237 0.46 24.89 -4.02
C ASP A 237 0.86 24.01 -2.82
N GLY A 238 0.77 22.68 -2.97
CA GLY A 238 1.06 21.71 -1.93
C GLY A 238 -0.11 21.39 -0.99
N TYR A 239 -1.30 21.92 -1.26
CA TYR A 239 -2.50 21.60 -0.49
C TYR A 239 -3.41 20.67 -1.31
N PRO A 240 -3.78 19.49 -0.79
CA PRO A 240 -4.59 18.55 -1.54
C PRO A 240 -6.03 19.07 -1.63
N GLY A 241 -6.55 19.16 -2.85
CA GLY A 241 -7.98 19.35 -3.14
C GLY A 241 -8.65 18.06 -3.61
N PRO A 242 -9.95 18.11 -3.97
CA PRO A 242 -10.70 16.94 -4.44
C PRO A 242 -10.03 16.21 -5.62
N GLU A 243 -9.48 16.95 -6.58
CA GLU A 243 -8.81 16.35 -7.74
C GLU A 243 -7.45 15.74 -7.36
N THR A 244 -6.67 16.39 -6.49
CA THR A 244 -5.41 15.83 -5.96
C THR A 244 -5.68 14.50 -5.30
N TRP A 245 -6.71 14.46 -4.45
CA TRP A 245 -7.14 13.28 -3.73
C TRP A 245 -7.62 12.18 -4.67
N LYS A 246 -8.50 12.50 -5.61
CA LYS A 246 -8.99 11.54 -6.60
C LYS A 246 -7.84 10.88 -7.37
N ARG A 247 -6.84 11.64 -7.80
CA ARG A 247 -5.69 11.08 -8.55
C ARG A 247 -4.72 10.31 -7.66
N LEU A 248 -4.56 10.72 -6.40
CA LEU A 248 -3.79 9.97 -5.41
C LEU A 248 -4.46 8.64 -5.06
N PHE A 249 -5.78 8.59 -4.98
CA PHE A 249 -6.51 7.40 -4.50
C PHE A 249 -7.15 6.56 -5.60
N LYS A 250 -6.91 6.91 -6.88
CA LYS A 250 -7.18 6.08 -8.05
C LYS A 250 -6.11 5.02 -8.26
#